data_AF-A0A0S7XFM0-F1
#
_entry.id   AF-A0A0S7XFM0-F1
#
_cell.length_a   1.000
_cell.length_b   1.000
_cell.length_c   1.000
_cell.angle_alpha   90.00
_cell.angle_beta   90.00
_cell.angle_gamma   90.00
#
_symmetry.space_group_name_H-M   'P 1'
#
loop_
_entity.id
_entity.type
_entity.pdbx_description
1 polymer ?
#
loop_
_entity_poly.entity_id
_entity_poly.type
_entity_poly.pdbx_seq_one_letter_code
_entity_poly.pdbx_strand_id
1 'polypeptide(L)'
;MRRSIAFGVILLFVAAPLCAWTEVPLRPVATYSIVARDSLTGELGVAVQSHWFSVGPIVPWAEAGVGAVATQSLAEPAYGPLGLEIMRLGRTASEALEALVSTDSDKAVRQVAMIDADGDVAAHTGSRAIYAAGHRVGRQYSVQANLMEKPTVWDAMALAYETTEGDLAERLLVALEAAEKEGGDIRGRQSAAILIVSAESTGKTWVDRKFDLRVEDHPTPVAELRRLVQLQRAYLKLNEGDEWMAKDDPSKAMEAYVEATTIVPDQATNGEAPFWVGITLVDSGRIDEAVPFLIRAYAQDQRWAEVVPRLPASGFLPEDEELIRTVVDAMEKNP
;
A
#
# COMPACT_ATOMS: atom_id res chain seq x y z
N MET A 1 15.86 91.87 -5.57
CA MET A 1 15.71 90.67 -4.72
C MET A 1 14.53 89.84 -5.20
N ARG A 2 14.78 88.74 -5.92
CA ARG A 2 13.88 87.59 -6.06
C ARG A 2 14.78 86.36 -6.19
N ARG A 3 14.83 85.53 -5.14
CA ARG A 3 15.57 84.27 -5.11
C ARG A 3 14.58 83.15 -5.46
N SER A 4 14.85 82.42 -6.53
CA SER A 4 14.17 81.18 -6.89
C SER A 4 14.82 80.02 -6.13
N ILE A 5 14.00 79.21 -5.46
CA ILE A 5 14.43 77.99 -4.73
C ILE A 5 14.24 76.81 -5.67
N ALA A 6 15.33 76.08 -5.95
CA ALA A 6 15.31 74.82 -6.69
C ALA A 6 15.13 73.65 -5.70
N PHE A 7 14.12 72.82 -5.92
CA PHE A 7 13.92 71.55 -5.20
C PHE A 7 14.71 70.44 -5.91
N GLY A 8 15.70 69.87 -5.23
CA GLY A 8 16.39 68.66 -5.66
C GLY A 8 15.64 67.41 -5.19
N VAL A 9 15.29 66.52 -6.11
CA VAL A 9 14.71 65.20 -5.81
C VAL A 9 15.87 64.22 -5.58
N ILE A 10 15.96 63.68 -4.36
CA ILE A 10 16.88 62.59 -3.99
C ILE A 10 16.13 61.27 -4.23
N LEU A 11 16.59 60.46 -5.19
CA LEU A 11 16.14 59.08 -5.38
C LEU A 11 16.85 58.17 -4.38
N LEU A 12 16.10 57.63 -3.41
CA LEU A 12 16.55 56.55 -2.53
C LEU A 12 16.40 55.20 -3.25
N PHE A 13 17.51 54.53 -3.53
CA PHE A 13 17.51 53.10 -3.87
C PHE A 13 17.30 52.29 -2.59
N VAL A 14 16.12 51.68 -2.44
CA VAL A 14 15.87 50.67 -1.40
C VAL A 14 16.32 49.32 -1.95
N ALA A 15 17.50 48.87 -1.55
CA ALA A 15 17.92 47.49 -1.78
C ALA A 15 17.10 46.57 -0.86
N ALA A 16 16.20 45.78 -1.45
CA ALA A 16 15.50 44.73 -0.72
C ALA A 16 16.51 43.65 -0.31
N PRO A 17 16.49 43.14 0.94
CA PRO A 17 17.36 42.06 1.34
C PRO A 17 16.93 40.80 0.59
N LEU A 18 17.87 40.18 -0.14
CA LEU A 18 17.73 38.82 -0.63
C LEU A 18 17.56 37.91 0.59
N CYS A 19 16.33 37.45 0.85
CA CYS A 19 16.10 36.33 1.75
C CYS A 19 16.81 35.11 1.17
N ALA A 20 18.00 34.81 1.71
CA ALA A 20 18.65 33.53 1.49
C ALA A 20 17.81 32.47 2.20
N TRP A 21 17.10 31.66 1.42
CA TRP A 21 16.50 30.44 1.92
C TRP A 21 17.65 29.53 2.38
N THR A 22 17.73 29.24 3.67
CA THR A 22 18.65 28.22 4.16
C THR A 22 18.13 26.87 3.68
N GLU A 23 18.85 26.22 2.76
CA GLU A 23 18.55 24.85 2.36
C GLU A 23 18.51 23.96 3.61
N VAL A 24 17.34 23.42 3.93
CA VAL A 24 17.23 22.43 4.99
C VAL A 24 17.96 21.18 4.49
N PRO A 25 18.96 20.66 5.21
CA PRO A 25 19.69 19.49 4.74
C PRO A 25 18.73 18.29 4.60
N LEU A 26 18.56 17.82 3.37
CA LEU A 26 17.76 16.65 3.07
C LEU A 26 18.44 15.40 3.64
N ARG A 27 17.73 14.65 4.47
CA ARG A 27 18.22 13.39 5.03
C ARG A 27 17.96 12.25 4.03
N PRO A 28 18.92 11.34 3.81
CA PRO A 28 18.71 10.19 2.94
C PRO A 28 17.63 9.24 3.48
N VAL A 29 16.69 8.88 2.61
CA VAL A 29 15.72 7.80 2.81
C VAL A 29 16.32 6.52 2.20
N ALA A 30 17.18 5.84 2.97
CA ALA A 30 17.71 4.55 2.52
C ALA A 30 16.67 3.45 2.57
N THR A 31 16.62 2.70 1.48
CA THR A 31 15.40 2.02 1.06
C THR A 31 15.74 0.93 0.09
N TYR A 32 15.02 -0.18 0.15
CA TYR A 32 14.86 -1.09 -0.99
C TYR A 32 13.40 -1.18 -1.37
N SER A 33 13.13 -1.19 -2.67
CA SER A 33 11.78 -1.24 -3.21
C SER A 33 11.73 -1.99 -4.53
N ILE A 34 10.51 -2.34 -4.92
CA ILE A 34 10.19 -3.01 -6.17
C ILE A 34 8.96 -2.32 -6.80
N VAL A 35 9.01 -2.09 -8.11
CA VAL A 35 7.83 -1.81 -8.94
C VAL A 35 7.62 -2.98 -9.88
N ALA A 36 6.39 -3.42 -10.10
CA ALA A 36 6.12 -4.52 -11.00
C ALA A 36 4.70 -4.51 -11.58
N ARG A 37 4.55 -5.21 -12.71
CA ARG A 37 3.28 -5.53 -13.33
C ARG A 37 3.14 -7.03 -13.41
N ASP A 38 2.03 -7.56 -12.95
CA ASP A 38 1.73 -8.97 -13.16
C ASP A 38 1.29 -9.21 -14.61
N SER A 39 2.07 -10.00 -15.34
CA SER A 39 1.79 -10.29 -16.76
C SER A 39 0.49 -11.05 -17.01
N LEU A 40 -0.03 -11.78 -16.01
CA LEU A 40 -1.27 -12.57 -16.15
C LEU A 40 -2.52 -11.74 -15.87
N THR A 41 -2.50 -10.97 -14.78
CA THR A 41 -3.66 -10.20 -14.32
C THR A 41 -3.64 -8.75 -14.80
N GLY A 42 -2.47 -8.22 -15.16
CA GLY A 42 -2.25 -6.81 -15.48
C GLY A 42 -2.15 -5.89 -14.26
N GLU A 43 -2.25 -6.43 -13.04
CA GLU A 43 -2.10 -5.65 -11.81
C GLU A 43 -0.75 -4.94 -11.76
N LEU A 44 -0.74 -3.74 -11.19
CA LEU A 44 0.45 -2.93 -10.99
C LEU A 44 0.70 -2.79 -9.49
N GLY A 45 1.96 -2.83 -9.07
CA GLY A 45 2.27 -2.75 -7.65
C GLY A 45 3.63 -2.17 -7.34
N VAL A 46 3.72 -1.60 -6.13
CA VAL A 46 4.94 -1.10 -5.51
C VAL A 46 5.02 -1.63 -4.10
N ALA A 47 6.20 -2.11 -3.69
CA ALA A 47 6.47 -2.45 -2.30
C ALA A 47 7.82 -1.88 -1.86
N VAL A 48 7.93 -1.49 -0.60
CA VAL A 48 9.08 -0.78 -0.05
C VAL A 48 9.32 -1.11 1.42
N GLN A 49 10.59 -1.07 1.84
CA GLN A 49 11.01 -1.01 3.23
C GLN A 49 12.12 0.04 3.42
N SER A 50 12.09 0.77 4.54
CA SER A 50 13.13 1.73 4.92
C SER A 50 13.39 1.80 6.44
N HIS A 51 14.63 2.10 6.86
CA HIS A 51 14.88 2.68 8.19
C HIS A 51 14.56 4.19 8.18
N TRP A 52 13.36 4.53 7.75
CA TRP A 52 12.81 5.87 7.81
C TRP A 52 11.43 5.74 8.42
N PHE A 53 11.03 6.68 9.26
CA PHE A 53 9.68 6.69 9.81
C PHE A 53 8.67 6.93 8.69
N SER A 54 7.65 6.08 8.59
CA SER A 54 6.54 6.28 7.66
C SER A 54 6.96 6.46 6.18
N VAL A 55 7.53 5.40 5.58
CA VAL A 55 7.95 5.43 4.16
C VAL A 55 6.77 5.43 3.17
N GLY A 56 5.60 4.93 3.58
CA GLY A 56 4.44 4.69 2.72
C GLY A 56 3.87 5.91 1.99
N PRO A 57 3.83 7.12 2.57
CA PRO A 57 3.39 8.32 1.86
C PRO A 57 4.40 8.88 0.84
N ILE A 58 5.65 8.40 0.84
CA ILE A 58 6.75 9.01 0.08
C ILE A 58 7.08 8.19 -1.16
N VAL A 59 7.31 6.88 -0.97
CA VAL A 59 7.93 6.04 -1.99
C VAL A 59 6.91 5.41 -2.95
N PRO A 60 5.89 4.66 -2.50
CA PRO A 60 5.02 3.91 -3.39
C PRO A 60 3.88 4.75 -3.97
N TRP A 61 3.80 4.77 -5.30
CA TRP A 61 2.69 5.37 -6.04
C TRP A 61 2.22 4.38 -7.11
N ALA A 62 0.92 4.23 -7.28
CA ALA A 62 0.35 3.41 -8.34
C ALA A 62 -1.06 3.87 -8.67
N GLU A 63 -1.44 3.71 -9.93
CA GLU A 63 -2.75 4.02 -10.46
C GLU A 63 -3.19 2.99 -11.49
N ALA A 64 -4.41 2.47 -11.30
CA ALA A 64 -4.97 1.42 -12.16
C ALA A 64 -5.06 1.89 -13.60
N GLY A 65 -4.64 1.05 -14.54
CA GLY A 65 -4.59 1.37 -15.97
C GLY A 65 -3.55 2.41 -16.37
N VAL A 66 -2.70 2.88 -15.45
CA VAL A 66 -1.69 3.92 -15.73
C VAL A 66 -0.28 3.43 -15.49
N GLY A 67 0.06 3.08 -14.25
CA GLY A 67 1.43 2.70 -13.91
C GLY A 67 1.71 2.68 -12.41
N ALA A 68 2.98 2.46 -12.08
CA ALA A 68 3.52 2.42 -10.73
C ALA A 68 4.90 3.10 -10.67
N VAL A 69 5.18 3.79 -9.56
CA VAL A 69 6.40 4.58 -9.34
C VAL A 69 6.93 4.34 -7.92
N ALA A 70 8.25 4.14 -7.81
CA ALA A 70 8.98 4.16 -6.55
C ALA A 70 10.05 5.27 -6.59
N THR A 71 9.93 6.29 -5.73
CA THR A 71 10.93 7.39 -5.61
C THR A 71 11.62 7.33 -4.25
N GLN A 72 12.95 7.25 -4.20
CA GLN A 72 13.73 7.00 -2.97
C GLN A 72 15.12 7.64 -2.96
N SER A 73 15.93 7.32 -1.94
CA SER A 73 17.21 7.97 -1.60
C SER A 73 17.01 9.38 -1.06
N LEU A 74 17.64 10.43 -1.58
CA LEU A 74 17.14 11.79 -1.35
C LEU A 74 15.89 11.96 -2.21
N ALA A 75 14.78 11.37 -1.76
CA ALA A 75 13.54 11.28 -2.53
C ALA A 75 13.03 12.66 -2.91
N GLU A 76 12.47 12.76 -4.11
CA GLU A 76 11.63 13.88 -4.54
C GLU A 76 10.21 13.32 -4.69
N PRO A 77 9.31 13.53 -3.71
CA PRO A 77 7.96 12.96 -3.73
C PRO A 77 7.17 13.31 -4.99
N ALA A 78 7.46 14.45 -5.64
CA ALA A 78 6.78 14.86 -6.86
C ALA A 78 6.95 13.88 -8.03
N TYR A 79 8.01 13.04 -8.05
CA TYR A 79 8.19 12.03 -9.10
C TYR A 79 7.05 11.02 -9.17
N GLY A 80 6.41 10.72 -8.03
CA GLY A 80 5.27 9.82 -7.95
C GLY A 80 4.07 10.29 -8.79
N PRO A 81 3.38 11.37 -8.36
CA PRO A 81 2.21 11.87 -9.07
C PRO A 81 2.53 12.42 -10.46
N LEU A 82 3.70 13.05 -10.69
CA LEU A 82 4.07 13.56 -12.01
C LEU A 82 4.41 12.43 -12.99
N GLY A 83 5.07 11.36 -12.53
CA GLY A 83 5.32 10.18 -13.36
C GLY A 83 4.01 9.53 -13.81
N LEU A 84 3.07 9.34 -12.88
CA LEU A 84 1.74 8.83 -13.19
C LEU A 84 0.96 9.76 -14.13
N GLU A 85 1.04 11.08 -13.95
CA GLU A 85 0.41 12.05 -14.86
C GLU A 85 0.94 11.90 -16.30
N ILE A 86 2.26 11.83 -16.46
CA ILE A 86 2.89 11.70 -17.78
C ILE A 86 2.48 10.37 -18.43
N MET A 87 2.48 9.26 -17.67
CA MET A 87 2.02 7.97 -18.17
C MET A 87 0.53 7.99 -18.54
N ARG A 88 -0.32 8.66 -17.76
CA ARG A 88 -1.75 8.82 -18.07
C ARG A 88 -1.99 9.57 -19.38
N LEU A 89 -1.07 10.46 -19.76
CA LEU A 89 -1.08 11.16 -21.05
C LEU A 89 -0.60 10.28 -22.23
N GLY A 90 -0.39 8.98 -22.02
CA GLY A 90 -0.03 8.00 -23.03
C GLY A 90 1.47 7.90 -23.32
N ARG A 91 2.31 8.39 -22.40
CA ARG A 91 3.77 8.24 -22.48
C ARG A 91 4.21 6.97 -21.77
N THR A 92 5.34 6.41 -22.20
CA THR A 92 5.88 5.23 -21.53
C THR A 92 6.53 5.59 -20.20
N ALA A 93 6.75 4.59 -19.34
CA ALA A 93 7.52 4.77 -18.11
C ALA A 93 8.94 5.33 -18.36
N SER A 94 9.59 4.91 -19.45
CA SER A 94 10.89 5.43 -19.87
C SER A 94 10.83 6.91 -20.25
N GLU A 95 9.85 7.32 -21.06
CA GLU A 95 9.67 8.72 -21.44
C GLU A 95 9.35 9.59 -20.21
N ALA A 96 8.50 9.09 -19.30
CA ALA A 96 8.16 9.77 -18.05
C ALA A 96 9.39 9.98 -17.16
N LEU A 97 10.18 8.92 -16.95
CA LEU A 97 11.38 9.00 -16.12
C LEU A 97 12.43 9.93 -16.74
N GLU A 98 12.67 9.83 -18.04
CA GLU A 98 13.62 10.71 -18.75
C GLU A 98 13.22 12.18 -18.62
N ALA A 99 11.93 12.49 -18.82
CA ALA A 99 11.42 13.86 -18.71
C ALA A 99 11.70 14.44 -17.32
N LEU A 100 11.37 13.71 -16.24
CA LEU A 100 11.58 14.19 -14.88
C LEU A 100 13.07 14.31 -14.53
N VAL A 101 13.86 13.27 -14.80
CA VAL A 101 15.31 13.25 -14.50
C VAL A 101 16.08 14.32 -15.28
N SER A 102 15.67 14.64 -16.51
CA SER A 102 16.36 15.66 -17.34
C SER A 102 16.24 17.07 -16.76
N THR A 103 15.18 17.35 -16.02
CA THR A 103 14.87 18.67 -15.45
C THR A 103 15.29 18.82 -13.98
N ASP A 104 15.60 17.73 -13.31
CA ASP A 104 16.03 17.72 -11.90
C ASP A 104 17.54 17.98 -11.76
N SER A 105 17.92 19.14 -11.22
CA SER A 105 19.31 19.50 -10.92
C SER A 105 19.97 18.56 -9.91
N ASP A 106 19.17 17.90 -9.06
CA ASP A 106 19.59 16.99 -8.02
C ASP A 106 19.49 15.52 -8.43
N LYS A 107 19.26 15.20 -9.72
CA LYS A 107 19.17 13.82 -10.23
C LYS A 107 20.28 12.88 -9.76
N ALA A 108 21.47 13.42 -9.48
CA ALA A 108 22.60 12.63 -8.99
C ALA A 108 22.38 12.02 -7.60
N VAL A 109 21.46 12.55 -6.77
CA VAL A 109 21.13 12.00 -5.44
C VAL A 109 19.77 11.29 -5.39
N ARG A 110 19.06 11.22 -6.52
CA ARG A 110 17.76 10.54 -6.64
C ARG A 110 17.94 9.07 -6.97
N GLN A 111 16.97 8.25 -6.58
CA GLN A 111 16.80 6.90 -7.12
C GLN A 111 15.31 6.68 -7.39
N VAL A 112 14.97 6.27 -8.61
CA VAL A 112 13.56 6.15 -9.05
C VAL A 112 13.39 4.94 -9.95
N ALA A 113 12.27 4.23 -9.82
CA ALA A 113 11.82 3.26 -10.80
C ALA A 113 10.36 3.51 -11.18
N MET A 114 10.02 3.25 -12.44
CA MET A 114 8.68 3.41 -13.00
C MET A 114 8.35 2.20 -13.87
N ILE A 115 7.07 1.84 -13.88
CA ILE A 115 6.49 0.87 -14.82
C ILE A 115 5.12 1.37 -15.26
N ASP A 116 4.82 1.28 -16.56
CA ASP A 116 3.51 1.66 -17.09
C ASP A 116 2.57 0.45 -17.24
N ALA A 117 1.31 0.72 -17.60
CA ALA A 117 0.29 -0.30 -17.78
C ALA A 117 0.54 -1.27 -18.94
N ASP A 118 1.42 -0.92 -19.89
CA ASP A 118 1.87 -1.78 -20.99
C ASP A 118 3.10 -2.62 -20.63
N GLY A 119 3.73 -2.31 -19.49
CA GLY A 119 4.86 -3.04 -18.93
C GLY A 119 6.23 -2.51 -19.37
N ASP A 120 6.33 -1.30 -19.94
CA ASP A 120 7.61 -0.60 -20.09
C ASP A 120 8.16 -0.27 -18.71
N VAL A 121 9.46 -0.47 -18.50
CA VAL A 121 10.10 -0.28 -17.20
C VAL A 121 11.33 0.59 -17.35
N ALA A 122 11.46 1.59 -16.48
CA ALA A 122 12.62 2.44 -16.42
C ALA A 122 13.08 2.63 -14.98
N ALA A 123 14.41 2.70 -14.79
CA ALA A 123 15.01 2.95 -13.49
C ALA A 123 16.20 3.90 -13.62
N HIS A 124 16.39 4.72 -12.58
CA HIS A 124 17.48 5.67 -12.45
C HIS A 124 18.11 5.52 -11.05
N THR A 125 19.42 5.34 -11.00
CA THR A 125 20.21 5.46 -9.77
C THR A 125 21.21 6.58 -9.96
N GLY A 126 21.05 7.68 -9.22
CA GLY A 126 21.96 8.80 -9.26
C GLY A 126 23.38 8.43 -8.82
N SER A 127 24.38 9.03 -9.45
CA SER A 127 25.81 8.73 -9.21
C SER A 127 26.32 9.12 -7.81
N ARG A 128 25.54 9.89 -7.05
CA ARG A 128 25.78 10.28 -5.65
C ARG A 128 24.79 9.63 -4.68
N ALA A 129 23.98 8.66 -5.11
CA ALA A 129 23.24 7.81 -4.20
C ALA A 129 24.22 7.09 -3.27
N ILE A 130 23.90 7.01 -1.97
CA ILE A 130 24.86 6.50 -0.99
C ILE A 130 25.07 5.00 -1.21
N TYR A 131 26.32 4.59 -1.31
CA TYR A 131 26.72 3.20 -1.46
C TYR A 131 26.23 2.34 -0.28
N ALA A 132 25.80 1.08 -0.48
CA ALA A 132 25.64 0.40 -1.76
C ALA A 132 24.31 0.77 -2.43
N ALA A 133 24.38 1.28 -3.67
CA ALA A 133 23.21 1.72 -4.43
C ALA A 133 23.23 1.20 -5.86
N GLY A 134 22.08 0.69 -6.31
CA GLY A 134 21.91 0.07 -7.62
C GLY A 134 20.48 -0.35 -7.87
N HIS A 135 20.24 -0.88 -9.06
CA HIS A 135 18.96 -1.43 -9.46
C HIS A 135 19.15 -2.57 -10.45
N ARG A 136 18.11 -3.38 -10.63
CA ARG A 136 17.99 -4.36 -11.71
C ARG A 136 16.61 -4.21 -12.34
N VAL A 137 16.61 -4.00 -13.66
CA VAL A 137 15.40 -4.01 -14.48
C VAL A 137 15.26 -5.40 -15.08
N GLY A 138 14.09 -6.01 -14.90
CA GLY A 138 13.74 -7.28 -15.51
C GLY A 138 12.47 -7.17 -16.34
N ARG A 139 11.88 -8.30 -16.70
CA ARG A 139 10.67 -8.31 -17.53
C ARG A 139 9.47 -7.83 -16.71
N GLN A 140 8.99 -6.62 -16.99
CA GLN A 140 7.85 -5.99 -16.31
C GLN A 140 8.05 -5.81 -14.79
N TYR A 141 9.28 -5.57 -14.35
CA TYR A 141 9.58 -5.13 -12.99
C TYR A 141 10.93 -4.40 -12.90
N SER A 142 11.12 -3.62 -11.84
CA SER A 142 12.42 -3.13 -11.39
C SER A 142 12.55 -3.26 -9.88
N VAL A 143 13.73 -3.66 -9.42
CA VAL A 143 14.14 -3.66 -8.01
C VAL A 143 15.28 -2.68 -7.82
N GLN A 144 15.25 -1.90 -6.76
CA GLN A 144 16.22 -0.82 -6.52
C GLN A 144 16.49 -0.68 -5.03
N ALA A 145 17.75 -0.41 -4.69
CA ALA A 145 18.16 -0.18 -3.32
C ALA A 145 19.29 0.84 -3.20
N ASN A 146 19.41 1.49 -2.04
CA ASN A 146 20.51 2.40 -1.69
C ASN A 146 20.85 2.35 -0.19
N LEU A 147 22.11 2.63 0.16
CA LEU A 147 22.68 2.46 1.51
C LEU A 147 22.50 1.03 2.07
N MET A 148 22.62 0.04 1.19
CA MET A 148 22.55 -1.35 1.62
C MET A 148 23.85 -1.82 2.27
N GLU A 149 23.77 -2.85 3.11
CA GLU A 149 24.97 -3.53 3.65
C GLU A 149 25.86 -4.07 2.51
N LYS A 150 25.24 -4.59 1.43
CA LYS A 150 25.93 -5.20 0.29
C LYS A 150 25.31 -4.79 -1.04
N PRO A 151 26.09 -4.72 -2.14
CA PRO A 151 25.56 -4.46 -3.48
C PRO A 151 24.82 -5.67 -4.10
N THR A 152 24.81 -6.83 -3.44
CA THR A 152 24.09 -8.03 -3.91
C THR A 152 22.59 -7.99 -3.63
N VAL A 153 22.11 -7.02 -2.84
CA VAL A 153 20.72 -6.93 -2.38
C VAL A 153 19.72 -6.91 -3.54
N TRP A 154 19.87 -6.03 -4.54
CA TRP A 154 18.90 -5.95 -5.63
C TRP A 154 18.93 -7.18 -6.57
N ASP A 155 20.08 -7.87 -6.68
CA ASP A 155 20.13 -9.15 -7.40
C ASP A 155 19.38 -10.26 -6.65
N ALA A 156 19.48 -10.29 -5.31
CA ALA A 156 18.71 -11.21 -4.47
C ALA A 156 17.20 -10.93 -4.55
N MET A 157 16.79 -9.66 -4.55
CA MET A 157 15.38 -9.26 -4.75
C MET A 157 14.85 -9.75 -6.10
N ALA A 158 15.59 -9.51 -7.17
CA ALA A 158 15.20 -9.92 -8.52
C ALA A 158 15.05 -11.44 -8.63
N LEU A 159 16.05 -12.19 -8.17
CA LEU A 159 16.00 -13.66 -8.17
C LEU A 159 14.76 -14.16 -7.42
N ALA A 160 14.51 -13.62 -6.22
CA ALA A 160 13.37 -14.04 -5.40
C ALA A 160 12.04 -13.71 -6.08
N TYR A 161 11.90 -12.53 -6.70
CA TYR A 161 10.70 -12.15 -7.46
C TYR A 161 10.48 -13.06 -8.67
N GLU A 162 11.54 -13.38 -9.43
CA GLU A 162 11.46 -14.18 -10.65
C GLU A 162 11.17 -15.67 -10.39
N THR A 163 11.64 -16.22 -9.28
CA THR A 163 11.47 -17.64 -8.95
C THR A 163 10.24 -17.95 -8.10
N THR A 164 9.56 -16.92 -7.59
CA THR A 164 8.39 -17.10 -6.72
C THR A 164 7.13 -17.23 -7.55
N GLU A 165 6.37 -18.29 -7.30
CA GLU A 165 5.01 -18.46 -7.81
C GLU A 165 3.99 -17.75 -6.90
N GLY A 166 2.80 -17.49 -7.44
CA GLY A 166 1.72 -16.81 -6.72
C GLY A 166 1.36 -15.46 -7.32
N ASP A 167 0.47 -14.75 -6.64
CA ASP A 167 0.00 -13.44 -7.08
C ASP A 167 1.07 -12.35 -6.93
N LEU A 168 0.73 -11.14 -7.39
CA LEU A 168 1.64 -10.00 -7.32
C LEU A 168 2.03 -9.67 -5.87
N ALA A 169 1.09 -9.74 -4.92
CA ALA A 169 1.36 -9.41 -3.52
C ALA A 169 2.41 -10.33 -2.90
N GLU A 170 2.33 -11.65 -3.15
CA GLU A 170 3.32 -12.60 -2.65
C GLU A 170 4.71 -12.34 -3.23
N ARG A 171 4.81 -12.15 -4.55
CA ARG A 171 6.10 -11.91 -5.21
C ARG A 171 6.75 -10.60 -4.76
N LEU A 172 5.97 -9.54 -4.57
CA LEU A 172 6.47 -8.27 -4.03
C LEU A 172 6.99 -8.44 -2.59
N LEU A 173 6.26 -9.14 -1.73
CA LEU A 173 6.69 -9.42 -0.35
C LEU A 173 7.98 -10.25 -0.31
N VAL A 174 8.07 -11.32 -1.10
CA VAL A 174 9.26 -12.18 -1.14
C VAL A 174 10.48 -11.42 -1.63
N ALA A 175 10.33 -10.46 -2.55
CA ALA A 175 11.41 -9.57 -2.95
C ALA A 175 11.93 -8.72 -1.76
N LEU A 176 11.03 -8.14 -0.95
CA LEU A 176 11.43 -7.38 0.25
C LEU A 176 12.11 -8.28 1.29
N GLU A 177 11.61 -9.50 1.50
CA GLU A 177 12.21 -10.46 2.42
C GLU A 177 13.60 -10.91 1.98
N ALA A 178 13.82 -11.07 0.67
CA ALA A 178 15.12 -11.39 0.11
C ALA A 178 16.12 -10.25 0.34
N ALA A 179 15.69 -8.99 0.18
CA ALA A 179 16.53 -7.84 0.52
C ALA A 179 16.92 -7.81 2.00
N GLU A 180 15.95 -8.01 2.91
CA GLU A 180 16.22 -8.02 4.35
C GLU A 180 17.21 -9.14 4.74
N LYS A 181 17.06 -10.34 4.15
CA LYS A 181 17.97 -11.48 4.37
C LYS A 181 19.38 -11.25 3.81
N GLU A 182 19.50 -10.51 2.70
CA GLU A 182 20.77 -10.23 2.04
C GLU A 182 21.55 -9.07 2.70
N GLY A 183 20.96 -8.42 3.71
CA GLY A 183 21.59 -7.40 4.56
C GLY A 183 20.79 -6.10 4.65
N GLY A 184 19.90 -5.84 3.68
CA GLY A 184 19.00 -4.68 3.69
C GLY A 184 19.69 -3.33 3.92
N ASP A 185 18.94 -2.36 4.43
CA ASP A 185 19.44 -1.05 4.85
C ASP A 185 20.39 -1.23 6.05
N ILE A 186 21.64 -0.74 5.93
CA ILE A 186 22.68 -0.91 6.96
C ILE A 186 22.31 -0.24 8.29
N ARG A 187 21.34 0.69 8.29
CA ARG A 187 20.83 1.33 9.50
C ARG A 187 19.89 0.40 10.28
N GLY A 188 19.33 -0.62 9.63
CA GLY A 188 18.33 -1.54 10.16
C GLY A 188 16.99 -1.39 9.45
N ARG A 189 15.88 -1.58 10.17
CA ARG A 189 14.52 -1.58 9.61
C ARG A 189 13.55 -0.84 10.53
N GLN A 190 12.60 -0.12 9.94
CA GLN A 190 11.62 0.66 10.70
C GLN A 190 10.21 0.65 10.10
N SER A 191 10.08 0.98 8.80
CA SER A 191 8.78 1.05 8.14
C SER A 191 8.76 0.27 6.82
N ALA A 192 7.57 -0.10 6.37
CA ALA A 192 7.33 -0.77 5.09
C ALA A 192 5.93 -0.45 4.54
N ALA A 193 5.75 -0.57 3.23
CA ALA A 193 4.46 -0.38 2.59
C ALA A 193 4.32 -1.23 1.33
N ILE A 194 3.08 -1.59 0.97
CA ILE A 194 2.72 -2.23 -0.28
C ILE A 194 1.46 -1.57 -0.84
N LEU A 195 1.51 -1.22 -2.12
CA LEU A 195 0.41 -0.64 -2.87
C LEU A 195 0.23 -1.45 -4.14
N ILE A 196 -0.95 -2.05 -4.34
CA ILE A 196 -1.31 -2.81 -5.54
C ILE A 196 -2.65 -2.31 -6.05
N VAL A 197 -2.70 -2.05 -7.35
CA VAL A 197 -3.89 -1.56 -8.06
C VAL A 197 -4.29 -2.53 -9.17
N SER A 198 -5.58 -2.51 -9.49
CA SER A 198 -6.15 -3.29 -10.59
C SER A 198 -5.55 -2.90 -11.94
N ALA A 199 -5.64 -3.81 -12.91
CA ALA A 199 -5.15 -3.58 -14.27
C ALA A 199 -5.88 -2.44 -14.99
N GLU A 200 -7.19 -2.33 -14.77
CA GLU A 200 -8.06 -1.31 -15.35
C GLU A 200 -8.66 -0.44 -14.25
N SER A 201 -8.87 0.84 -14.54
CA SER A 201 -9.54 1.74 -13.60
C SER A 201 -11.05 1.63 -13.68
N THR A 202 -11.70 1.54 -12.52
CA THR A 202 -13.15 1.70 -12.37
C THR A 202 -13.57 3.17 -12.22
N GLY A 203 -12.61 4.10 -12.20
CA GLY A 203 -12.80 5.51 -11.84
C GLY A 203 -12.98 5.74 -10.33
N LYS A 204 -12.87 4.69 -9.51
CA LYS A 204 -13.03 4.74 -8.06
C LYS A 204 -11.77 4.19 -7.39
N THR A 205 -10.93 5.09 -6.91
CA THR A 205 -9.62 4.72 -6.34
C THR A 205 -9.71 3.74 -5.17
N TRP A 206 -10.77 3.79 -4.36
CA TRP A 206 -11.00 2.87 -3.25
C TRP A 206 -11.43 1.45 -3.68
N VAL A 207 -11.88 1.28 -4.92
CA VAL A 207 -12.13 -0.04 -5.53
C VAL A 207 -10.89 -0.52 -6.27
N ASP A 208 -10.21 0.39 -6.96
CA ASP A 208 -9.05 0.07 -7.78
C ASP A 208 -7.84 -0.35 -6.96
N ARG A 209 -7.69 0.14 -5.71
CA ARG A 209 -6.64 -0.25 -4.76
C ARG A 209 -6.99 -1.57 -4.07
N LYS A 210 -6.35 -2.66 -4.52
CA LYS A 210 -6.50 -4.00 -3.93
C LYS A 210 -5.75 -4.13 -2.60
N PHE A 211 -4.56 -3.54 -2.54
CA PHE A 211 -3.74 -3.44 -1.33
C PHE A 211 -3.23 -1.99 -1.22
N ASP A 212 -3.41 -1.35 -0.07
CA ASP A 212 -2.77 -0.08 0.31
C ASP A 212 -2.47 -0.17 1.81
N LEU A 213 -1.40 -0.89 2.12
CA LEU A 213 -1.06 -1.28 3.48
C LEU A 213 0.28 -0.67 3.88
N ARG A 214 0.35 -0.20 5.13
CA ARG A 214 1.50 0.54 5.65
C ARG A 214 1.81 0.08 7.07
N VAL A 215 3.10 -0.07 7.33
CA VAL A 215 3.68 -0.25 8.65
C VAL A 215 4.57 0.96 8.90
N GLU A 216 4.09 1.91 9.70
CA GLU A 216 4.74 3.21 9.86
C GLU A 216 5.98 3.14 10.77
N ASP A 217 5.96 2.25 11.76
CA ASP A 217 7.04 1.96 12.71
C ASP A 217 6.87 0.56 13.31
N HIS A 218 7.82 -0.34 13.09
CA HIS A 218 7.85 -1.67 13.67
C HIS A 218 9.27 -2.25 13.65
N PRO A 219 9.70 -3.04 14.67
CA PRO A 219 11.02 -3.68 14.68
C PRO A 219 11.22 -4.73 13.58
N THR A 220 10.14 -5.24 13.00
CA THR A 220 10.13 -6.20 11.86
C THR A 220 9.06 -5.80 10.84
N PRO A 221 9.24 -4.71 10.09
CA PRO A 221 8.16 -4.11 9.32
C PRO A 221 7.75 -4.95 8.11
N VAL A 222 8.66 -5.70 7.48
CA VAL A 222 8.33 -6.61 6.37
C VAL A 222 7.46 -7.78 6.84
N ALA A 223 7.81 -8.39 7.98
CA ALA A 223 7.00 -9.47 8.56
C ALA A 223 5.61 -8.97 8.98
N GLU A 224 5.53 -7.75 9.53
CA GLU A 224 4.25 -7.14 9.88
C GLU A 224 3.42 -6.78 8.64
N LEU A 225 4.07 -6.30 7.57
CA LEU A 225 3.41 -6.05 6.29
C LEU A 225 2.83 -7.36 5.70
N ARG A 226 3.56 -8.48 5.79
CA ARG A 226 3.04 -9.80 5.39
C ARG A 226 1.82 -10.20 6.21
N ARG A 227 1.82 -9.97 7.53
CA ARG A 227 0.65 -10.21 8.39
C ARG A 227 -0.55 -9.39 7.92
N LEU A 228 -0.35 -8.11 7.62
CA LEU A 228 -1.40 -7.23 7.09
C LEU A 228 -1.91 -7.67 5.71
N VAL A 229 -1.03 -8.17 4.83
CA VAL A 229 -1.45 -8.73 3.53
C VAL A 229 -2.35 -9.95 3.71
N GLN A 230 -2.05 -10.85 4.65
CA GLN A 230 -2.94 -11.99 4.96
C GLN A 230 -4.28 -11.52 5.54
N LEU A 231 -4.27 -10.50 6.39
CA LEU A 231 -5.50 -9.91 6.91
C LEU A 231 -6.35 -9.30 5.79
N GLN A 232 -5.74 -8.52 4.89
CA GLN A 232 -6.44 -7.96 3.72
C GLN A 232 -7.02 -9.05 2.82
N ARG A 233 -6.30 -10.16 2.57
CA ARG A 233 -6.82 -11.31 1.81
C ARG A 233 -8.09 -11.89 2.46
N ALA A 234 -8.10 -12.05 3.78
CA ALA A 234 -9.28 -12.51 4.51
C ALA A 234 -10.47 -11.56 4.31
N TYR A 235 -10.27 -10.25 4.45
CA TYR A 235 -11.33 -9.26 4.22
C TYR A 235 -11.82 -9.19 2.77
N LEU A 236 -10.93 -9.33 1.78
CA LEU A 236 -11.34 -9.43 0.38
C LEU A 236 -12.24 -10.65 0.15
N LYS A 237 -11.97 -11.77 0.81
CA LYS A 237 -12.81 -12.98 0.75
C LYS A 237 -14.13 -12.85 1.50
N LEU A 238 -14.16 -12.12 2.61
CA LEU A 238 -15.42 -11.75 3.28
C LEU A 238 -16.32 -10.94 2.34
N ASN A 239 -15.76 -9.90 1.73
CA ASN A 239 -16.49 -9.06 0.77
C ASN A 239 -16.97 -9.87 -0.45
N GLU A 240 -16.15 -10.80 -0.96
CA GLU A 240 -16.56 -11.72 -2.02
C GLU A 240 -17.77 -12.57 -1.60
N GLY A 241 -17.78 -13.07 -0.35
CA GLY A 241 -18.91 -13.80 0.20
C GLY A 241 -20.19 -12.96 0.26
N ASP A 242 -20.09 -11.72 0.74
CA ASP A 242 -21.22 -10.79 0.80
C ASP A 242 -21.76 -10.46 -0.60
N GLU A 243 -20.87 -10.30 -1.59
CA GLU A 243 -21.28 -10.12 -2.99
C GLU A 243 -22.03 -11.34 -3.55
N TRP A 244 -21.62 -12.56 -3.20
CA TRP A 244 -22.34 -13.77 -3.63
C TRP A 244 -23.68 -13.92 -2.91
N MET A 245 -23.78 -13.57 -1.63
CA MET A 245 -25.05 -13.50 -0.92
C MET A 245 -26.00 -12.51 -1.59
N ALA A 246 -25.52 -11.30 -1.95
CA ALA A 246 -26.32 -10.31 -2.65
C ALA A 246 -26.79 -10.76 -4.05
N LYS A 247 -26.09 -11.72 -4.65
CA LYS A 247 -26.45 -12.35 -5.95
C LYS A 247 -27.33 -13.59 -5.79
N ASP A 248 -27.80 -13.89 -4.58
CA ASP A 248 -28.59 -15.09 -4.24
C ASP A 248 -27.86 -16.41 -4.58
N ASP A 249 -26.53 -16.45 -4.36
CA ASP A 249 -25.67 -17.63 -4.52
C ASP A 249 -25.05 -18.06 -3.16
N PRO A 250 -25.85 -18.66 -2.27
CA PRO A 250 -25.43 -19.01 -0.91
C PRO A 250 -24.33 -20.09 -0.85
N SER A 251 -24.15 -20.86 -1.92
CA SER A 251 -23.10 -21.87 -2.02
C SER A 251 -21.74 -21.21 -2.22
N LYS A 252 -21.61 -20.32 -3.20
CA LYS A 252 -20.35 -19.58 -3.41
C LYS A 252 -20.03 -18.63 -2.26
N ALA A 253 -21.05 -18.02 -1.66
CA ALA A 253 -20.86 -17.21 -0.46
C ALA A 253 -20.20 -18.01 0.66
N MET A 254 -20.71 -19.22 0.94
CA MET A 254 -20.14 -20.08 1.97
C MET A 254 -18.72 -20.53 1.65
N GLU A 255 -18.40 -20.85 0.39
CA GLU A 255 -17.02 -21.14 -0.03
C GLU A 255 -16.08 -19.98 0.29
N ALA A 256 -16.48 -18.75 -0.04
CA ALA A 256 -15.70 -17.55 0.23
C ALA A 256 -15.57 -17.26 1.74
N TYR A 257 -16.63 -17.42 2.53
CA TYR A 257 -16.58 -17.22 3.99
C TYR A 257 -15.72 -18.26 4.71
N VAL A 258 -15.77 -19.52 4.29
CA VAL A 258 -14.90 -20.57 4.83
C VAL A 258 -13.44 -20.27 4.49
N GLU A 259 -13.15 -19.86 3.25
CA GLU A 259 -11.80 -19.43 2.87
C GLU A 259 -11.35 -18.22 3.71
N ALA A 260 -12.18 -17.18 3.81
CA ALA A 260 -11.88 -15.97 4.59
C ALA A 260 -11.48 -16.27 6.04
N THR A 261 -12.28 -17.11 6.71
CA THR A 261 -12.09 -17.45 8.12
C THR A 261 -11.03 -18.54 8.36
N THR A 262 -10.33 -18.98 7.32
CA THR A 262 -9.18 -19.89 7.41
C THR A 262 -7.86 -19.26 6.98
N ILE A 263 -7.88 -18.13 6.26
CA ILE A 263 -6.67 -17.36 5.91
C ILE A 263 -5.96 -16.83 7.16
N VAL A 264 -6.72 -16.31 8.13
CA VAL A 264 -6.20 -15.86 9.43
C VAL A 264 -6.99 -16.49 10.58
N PRO A 265 -6.36 -16.73 11.75
CA PRO A 265 -7.09 -17.20 12.92
C PRO A 265 -8.06 -16.13 13.44
N ASP A 266 -9.12 -16.53 14.13
CA ASP A 266 -10.15 -15.62 14.66
C ASP A 266 -9.56 -14.52 15.56
N GLN A 267 -8.54 -14.85 16.36
CA GLN A 267 -7.80 -13.92 17.20
C GLN A 267 -7.20 -12.74 16.42
N ALA A 268 -6.82 -12.94 15.15
CA ALA A 268 -6.23 -11.88 14.31
C ALA A 268 -7.22 -10.78 13.93
N THR A 269 -8.53 -11.06 14.04
CA THR A 269 -9.63 -10.12 13.80
C THR A 269 -10.42 -9.81 15.07
N ASN A 270 -9.97 -10.28 16.24
CA ASN A 270 -10.76 -10.28 17.46
C ASN A 270 -12.16 -10.89 17.27
N GLY A 271 -12.31 -11.91 16.42
CA GLY A 271 -13.60 -12.54 16.13
C GLY A 271 -14.51 -11.78 15.16
N GLU A 272 -14.07 -10.66 14.60
CA GLU A 272 -14.89 -9.84 13.69
C GLU A 272 -15.24 -10.58 12.39
N ALA A 273 -14.29 -11.30 11.80
CA ALA A 273 -14.53 -12.07 10.58
C ALA A 273 -15.65 -13.11 10.74
N PRO A 274 -15.58 -14.06 11.69
CA PRO A 274 -16.68 -15.00 11.89
C PRO A 274 -17.96 -14.31 12.39
N PHE A 275 -17.87 -13.19 13.13
CA PHE A 275 -19.06 -12.45 13.56
C PHE A 275 -19.91 -12.01 12.37
N TRP A 276 -19.32 -11.28 11.43
CA TRP A 276 -20.07 -10.74 10.29
C TRP A 276 -20.58 -11.82 9.34
N VAL A 277 -19.83 -12.92 9.13
CA VAL A 277 -20.35 -14.11 8.43
C VAL A 277 -21.61 -14.64 9.11
N GLY A 278 -21.57 -14.78 10.44
CA GLY A 278 -22.73 -15.22 11.21
C GLY A 278 -23.93 -14.28 11.06
N ILE A 279 -23.72 -12.96 11.13
CA ILE A 279 -24.80 -11.98 10.96
C ILE A 279 -25.42 -12.08 9.56
N THR A 280 -24.62 -12.15 8.50
CA THR A 280 -25.15 -12.28 7.13
C THR A 280 -25.96 -13.57 6.96
N LEU A 281 -25.53 -14.67 7.60
CA LEU A 281 -26.27 -15.92 7.58
C LEU A 281 -27.60 -15.84 8.35
N VAL A 282 -27.63 -15.19 9.52
CA VAL A 282 -28.89 -14.94 10.26
C VAL A 282 -29.86 -14.11 9.42
N ASP A 283 -29.39 -13.02 8.80
CA ASP A 283 -30.23 -12.15 7.95
C ASP A 283 -30.83 -12.92 6.76
N SER A 284 -30.06 -13.87 6.20
CA SER A 284 -30.54 -14.76 5.14
C SER A 284 -31.43 -15.94 5.62
N GLY A 285 -31.77 -15.99 6.91
CA GLY A 285 -32.59 -17.06 7.50
C GLY A 285 -31.85 -18.38 7.77
N ARG A 286 -30.52 -18.41 7.66
CA ARG A 286 -29.65 -19.60 7.81
C ARG A 286 -29.06 -19.70 9.22
N ILE A 287 -29.92 -19.67 10.22
CA ILE A 287 -29.52 -19.54 11.64
C ILE A 287 -28.62 -20.71 12.09
N ASP A 288 -28.95 -21.95 11.74
CA ASP A 288 -28.17 -23.13 12.15
C ASP A 288 -26.73 -23.09 11.61
N GLU A 289 -26.53 -22.50 10.43
CA GLU A 289 -25.22 -22.31 9.82
C GLU A 289 -24.46 -21.11 10.40
N ALA A 290 -25.17 -20.11 10.89
CA ALA A 290 -24.59 -18.93 11.54
C ALA A 290 -23.99 -19.22 12.91
N VAL A 291 -24.66 -20.06 13.71
CA VAL A 291 -24.33 -20.30 15.13
C VAL A 291 -22.86 -20.71 15.34
N PRO A 292 -22.25 -21.63 14.57
CA PRO A 292 -20.84 -21.98 14.73
C PRO A 292 -19.89 -20.79 14.56
N PHE A 293 -20.19 -19.85 13.66
CA PHE A 293 -19.36 -18.65 13.47
C PHE A 293 -19.54 -17.65 14.61
N LEU A 294 -20.78 -17.45 15.07
CA LEU A 294 -21.06 -16.53 16.16
C LEU A 294 -20.47 -17.00 17.51
N ILE A 295 -20.44 -18.31 17.74
CA ILE A 295 -19.73 -18.92 18.87
C ILE A 295 -18.23 -18.61 18.79
N ARG A 296 -17.60 -18.80 17.62
CA ARG A 296 -16.18 -18.48 17.41
C ARG A 296 -15.88 -17.01 17.70
N ALA A 297 -16.75 -16.10 17.28
CA ALA A 297 -16.61 -14.67 17.58
C ALA A 297 -16.71 -14.40 19.09
N TYR A 298 -17.75 -14.93 19.74
CA TYR A 298 -17.96 -14.78 21.19
C TYR A 298 -16.79 -15.30 22.02
N ALA A 299 -16.17 -16.41 21.59
CA ALA A 299 -14.98 -16.97 22.23
C ALA A 299 -13.74 -16.03 22.16
N GLN A 300 -13.68 -15.11 21.19
CA GLN A 300 -12.64 -14.07 21.15
C GLN A 300 -12.97 -12.88 22.05
N ASP A 301 -14.23 -12.45 22.04
CA ASP A 301 -14.70 -11.32 22.85
C ASP A 301 -16.21 -11.43 23.12
N GLN A 302 -16.57 -11.55 24.40
CA GLN A 302 -17.97 -11.71 24.81
C GLN A 302 -18.83 -10.51 24.41
N ARG A 303 -18.23 -9.34 24.16
CA ARG A 303 -18.94 -8.12 23.73
C ARG A 303 -19.59 -8.27 22.35
N TRP A 304 -19.21 -9.26 21.55
CA TRP A 304 -19.92 -9.54 20.28
C TRP A 304 -21.40 -9.89 20.50
N ALA A 305 -21.76 -10.53 21.62
CA ALA A 305 -23.16 -10.78 21.97
C ALA A 305 -23.93 -9.48 22.23
N GLU A 306 -23.26 -8.42 22.73
CA GLU A 306 -23.88 -7.11 22.93
C GLU A 306 -24.13 -6.36 21.61
N VAL A 307 -23.45 -6.74 20.52
CA VAL A 307 -23.62 -6.12 19.20
C VAL A 307 -24.91 -6.58 18.55
N VAL A 308 -25.24 -7.89 18.64
CA VAL A 308 -26.43 -8.50 18.00
C VAL A 308 -27.73 -7.71 18.23
N PRO A 309 -28.14 -7.35 19.48
CA PRO A 309 -29.38 -6.61 19.70
C PRO A 309 -29.37 -5.16 19.19
N ARG A 310 -28.21 -4.63 18.75
CA ARG A 310 -28.10 -3.27 18.17
C ARG A 310 -28.30 -3.25 16.65
N LEU A 311 -28.20 -4.41 16.00
CA LEU A 311 -28.24 -4.56 14.55
C LEU A 311 -29.62 -4.31 13.92
N PRO A 312 -30.77 -4.68 14.55
CA PRO A 312 -32.08 -4.44 13.95
C PRO A 312 -32.35 -2.97 13.65
N ALA A 313 -32.04 -2.08 14.59
CA ALA A 313 -32.22 -0.63 14.42
C ALA A 313 -31.37 -0.04 13.28
N SER A 314 -30.33 -0.76 12.85
CA SER A 314 -29.46 -0.38 11.74
C SER A 314 -29.77 -1.13 10.43
N GLY A 315 -30.80 -2.00 10.42
CA GLY A 315 -31.23 -2.74 9.25
C GLY A 315 -30.35 -3.94 8.86
N PHE A 316 -29.46 -4.39 9.75
CA PHE A 316 -28.61 -5.58 9.51
C PHE A 316 -29.25 -6.90 9.92
N LEU A 317 -30.34 -6.84 10.69
CA LEU A 317 -31.16 -7.97 11.12
C LEU A 317 -32.62 -7.51 11.16
N PRO A 318 -33.61 -8.42 11.08
CA PRO A 318 -35.01 -8.04 11.25
C PRO A 318 -35.31 -7.58 12.69
N GLU A 319 -36.33 -6.74 12.86
CA GLU A 319 -36.88 -6.35 14.17
C GLU A 319 -37.68 -7.52 14.80
N ASP A 320 -36.97 -8.59 15.15
CA ASP A 320 -37.51 -9.81 15.75
C ASP A 320 -36.79 -10.12 17.07
N GLU A 321 -37.43 -9.76 18.20
CA GLU A 321 -36.86 -9.96 19.54
C GLU A 321 -36.60 -11.44 19.87
N GLU A 322 -37.41 -12.36 19.34
CA GLU A 322 -37.25 -13.79 19.60
C GLU A 322 -36.06 -14.36 18.86
N LEU A 323 -35.88 -13.97 17.58
CA LEU A 323 -34.69 -14.30 16.81
C LEU A 323 -33.42 -13.78 17.48
N ILE A 324 -33.41 -12.49 17.86
CA ILE A 324 -32.25 -11.87 18.51
C ILE A 324 -31.88 -12.59 19.79
N ARG A 325 -32.87 -12.87 20.66
CA ARG A 325 -32.63 -13.67 21.88
C ARG A 325 -32.08 -15.05 21.55
N THR A 326 -32.62 -15.72 20.53
CA THR A 326 -32.19 -17.06 20.12
C THR A 326 -30.73 -17.08 19.69
N VAL A 327 -30.31 -16.07 18.90
CA VAL A 327 -28.94 -15.93 18.43
C VAL A 327 -27.99 -15.64 19.59
N VAL A 328 -28.31 -14.69 20.47
CA VAL A 328 -27.49 -14.35 21.64
C VAL A 328 -27.36 -15.55 22.58
N ASP A 329 -28.46 -16.21 22.91
CA ASP A 329 -28.47 -17.43 23.72
C ASP A 329 -27.56 -18.52 23.12
N ALA A 330 -27.55 -18.67 21.80
CA ALA A 330 -26.74 -19.67 21.12
C ALA A 330 -25.24 -19.36 21.21
N MET A 331 -24.87 -18.08 21.15
CA MET A 331 -23.49 -17.62 21.37
C MET A 331 -23.02 -17.93 22.80
N GLU A 332 -23.86 -17.66 23.80
CA GLU A 332 -23.48 -17.79 25.22
C GLU A 332 -23.44 -19.23 25.73
N LYS A 333 -24.25 -20.14 25.13
CA LYS A 333 -24.38 -21.53 25.61
C LYS A 333 -23.18 -22.43 25.29
N ASN A 334 -22.30 -22.04 24.37
CA ASN A 334 -21.14 -22.83 23.93
C ASN A 334 -19.87 -21.97 23.87
N PRO A 335 -19.33 -21.52 25.02
CA PRO A 335 -18.17 -20.64 25.07
C PRO A 335 -16.85 -21.28 24.62
#